data_AF-V4KM93-F1
#
_entry.id   AF-V4KM93-F1
#
_cell.length_a   1.000
_cell.length_b   1.000
_cell.length_c   1.000
_cell.angle_alpha   90.00
_cell.angle_beta   90.00
_cell.angle_gamma   90.00
#
_symmetry.space_group_name_H-M   'P 1'
#
loop_
_entity.id
_entity.type
_entity.pdbx_description
1 polymer ?
#
loop_
_entity_poly.entity_id
_entity_poly.type
_entity_poly.pdbx_seq_one_letter_code
_entity_poly.pdbx_strand_id
1 'polypeptide(L)'
;MALTKISLVLFLCLLGLYSETVKSQNCGCAPNLCCSQYGYCGSTDPYCGTGCRSGPCKSSGGNPPATGGSVGTIVTQSFFNSIINQAGSGCAGKRFYTRDSFISAANTFPSFANSVTKREIATMFAHFTHETGHFCYIEEIKERHMTTAMKTTGNTLVHRAKATSARGPIQLSWNYNYGALWPESQP
;
A
#
# COMPACT_ATOMS: atom_id res chain seq x y z
N MET A 1 -33.94 15.06 59.43
CA MET A 1 -33.51 13.76 58.90
C MET A 1 -34.25 13.32 57.63
N ALA A 2 -35.47 13.77 57.36
CA ALA A 2 -36.20 13.45 56.12
C ALA A 2 -35.74 14.28 54.90
N LEU A 3 -35.42 15.56 55.10
CA LEU A 3 -35.02 16.48 54.01
C LEU A 3 -33.70 16.07 53.33
N THR A 4 -32.73 15.57 54.10
CA THR A 4 -31.45 15.07 53.57
C THR A 4 -31.61 13.79 52.76
N LYS A 5 -32.58 12.93 53.12
CA LYS A 5 -32.90 11.71 52.36
C LYS A 5 -33.57 12.03 51.02
N ILE A 6 -34.46 13.02 50.98
CA ILE A 6 -35.13 13.45 49.74
C ILE A 6 -34.12 14.07 48.76
N SER A 7 -33.21 14.91 49.26
CA SER A 7 -32.14 15.52 48.45
C SER A 7 -31.20 14.47 47.85
N LEU A 8 -30.83 13.44 48.63
CA LEU A 8 -29.97 12.35 48.15
C LEU A 8 -30.64 11.49 47.06
N VAL A 9 -31.95 11.24 47.19
CA VAL A 9 -32.73 10.49 46.19
C VAL A 9 -32.85 11.27 44.87
N LEU A 10 -33.11 12.59 44.94
CA LEU A 10 -33.15 13.45 43.76
C LEU A 10 -31.79 13.52 43.06
N PHE A 11 -30.69 13.59 43.82
CA PHE A 11 -29.34 13.62 43.26
C PHE A 11 -28.97 12.30 42.56
N LEU A 12 -29.35 11.15 43.13
CA LEU A 12 -29.15 9.83 42.52
C LEU A 12 -30.04 9.63 41.28
N CYS A 13 -31.28 10.12 41.27
CA CYS A 13 -32.14 10.10 40.09
C CYS A 13 -31.61 10.98 38.95
N LEU A 14 -31.05 12.15 39.27
CA LEU A 14 -30.40 13.01 38.29
C LEU A 14 -29.18 12.31 37.68
N LEU A 15 -28.30 11.68 38.47
CA LEU A 15 -27.16 10.91 37.97
C LEU A 15 -27.57 9.71 37.08
N GLY A 16 -28.71 9.07 37.37
CA GLY A 16 -29.26 7.97 36.55
C GLY A 16 -29.76 8.42 35.17
N LEU A 17 -30.24 9.66 35.04
CA LEU A 17 -30.68 10.24 33.76
C LEU A 17 -29.52 10.79 32.91
N TYR A 18 -28.34 11.02 33.49
CA TYR A 18 -27.11 11.40 32.77
C TYR A 18 -26.34 10.21 32.19
N SER A 19 -26.86 8.98 32.31
CA SER A 19 -26.33 7.84 31.57
C SER A 19 -26.76 7.91 30.11
N GLU A 20 -26.22 8.88 29.38
CA GLU A 20 -26.03 8.75 27.93
C GLU A 20 -25.34 7.39 27.74
N THR A 21 -26.06 6.47 27.11
CA THR A 21 -25.50 5.16 26.79
C THR A 21 -24.35 5.38 25.82
N VAL A 22 -23.12 5.45 26.35
CA VAL A 22 -21.91 5.38 25.53
C VAL A 22 -21.76 3.94 25.07
N LYS A 23 -22.65 3.50 24.19
CA LYS A 23 -22.42 2.36 23.33
C LYS A 23 -21.18 2.77 22.52
N SER A 24 -20.06 2.12 22.78
CA SER A 24 -18.94 2.12 21.83
C SER A 24 -19.51 1.60 20.50
N GLN A 25 -19.81 2.52 19.59
CA GLN A 25 -20.46 2.18 18.33
C GLN A 25 -19.40 1.60 17.41
N ASN A 26 -19.42 0.27 17.32
CA ASN A 26 -18.51 -0.52 16.53
C ASN A 26 -18.74 -0.21 15.04
N CYS A 27 -17.68 0.14 14.30
CA CYS A 27 -17.75 0.45 12.87
C CYS A 27 -18.02 -0.83 12.04
N GLY A 28 -19.28 -1.27 12.01
CA GLY A 28 -19.79 -2.38 11.19
C GLY A 28 -20.63 -1.90 10.01
N CYS A 29 -20.21 -0.81 9.36
CA CYS A 29 -20.98 -0.15 8.32
C CYS A 29 -21.02 -0.95 7.01
N ALA A 30 -22.12 -0.80 6.26
CA ALA A 30 -22.20 -1.31 4.89
C ALA A 30 -21.07 -0.71 4.01
N PRO A 31 -20.64 -1.39 2.93
CA PRO A 31 -19.44 -1.02 2.16
C PRO A 31 -19.39 0.43 1.64
N ASN A 32 -20.55 1.06 1.43
CA ASN A 32 -20.68 2.41 0.86
C ASN A 32 -20.99 3.49 1.92
N LEU A 33 -20.87 3.19 3.21
CA LEU A 33 -21.13 4.12 4.31
C LEU A 33 -19.86 4.43 5.09
N CYS A 34 -19.70 5.69 5.48
CA CYS A 34 -18.63 6.16 6.34
C CYS A 34 -18.96 5.90 7.80
N CYS A 35 -17.96 5.51 8.59
CA CYS A 35 -18.03 5.49 10.03
C CYS A 35 -17.54 6.83 10.59
N SER A 36 -18.44 7.61 11.18
CA SER A 36 -18.11 8.87 11.85
C SER A 36 -17.10 8.70 13.00
N GLN A 37 -16.56 9.81 13.49
CA GLN A 37 -15.71 9.82 14.69
C GLN A 37 -16.40 9.31 15.95
N TYR A 38 -17.74 9.26 15.94
CA TYR A 38 -18.57 8.77 17.04
C TYR A 38 -19.06 7.33 16.81
N GLY A 39 -18.65 6.68 15.72
CA GLY A 39 -18.95 5.27 15.43
C GLY A 39 -20.29 5.02 14.71
N TYR A 40 -20.96 6.06 14.23
CA TYR A 40 -22.19 5.95 13.43
C TYR A 40 -21.91 5.83 11.94
N CYS A 41 -22.79 5.14 11.21
CA CYS A 41 -22.71 4.95 9.77
C CYS A 41 -23.54 5.99 8.98
N GLY A 42 -22.98 6.57 7.93
CA GLY A 42 -23.71 7.49 7.04
C GLY A 42 -22.88 7.95 5.84
N SER A 43 -23.49 8.67 4.91
CA SER A 43 -22.85 9.11 3.65
C SER A 43 -22.62 10.62 3.55
N THR A 44 -23.07 11.40 4.53
CA THR A 44 -22.96 12.86 4.55
C THR A 44 -21.73 13.32 5.33
N ASP A 45 -21.38 14.61 5.23
CA ASP A 45 -20.19 15.21 5.86
C ASP A 45 -20.03 14.94 7.37
N PRO A 46 -21.08 14.88 8.20
CA PRO A 46 -20.93 14.50 9.61
C PRO A 46 -20.35 13.09 9.83
N TYR A 47 -20.50 12.21 8.84
CA TYR A 47 -20.03 10.82 8.89
C TYR A 47 -18.73 10.65 8.13
N CYS A 48 -18.65 11.25 6.96
CA CYS A 48 -17.53 11.11 6.05
C CYS A 48 -16.46 12.18 6.25
N GLY A 49 -16.73 13.27 6.97
CA GLY A 49 -15.83 14.39 7.13
C GLY A 49 -14.75 14.16 8.20
N THR A 50 -14.40 15.22 8.91
CA THR A 50 -13.32 15.20 9.90
C THR A 50 -13.56 14.14 10.99
N GLY A 51 -12.54 13.31 11.23
CA GLY A 51 -12.59 12.25 12.23
C GLY A 51 -13.28 10.95 11.77
N CYS A 52 -13.66 10.85 10.50
CA CYS A 52 -14.15 9.59 9.92
C CYS A 52 -13.13 8.44 10.12
N ARG A 53 -13.61 7.34 10.71
CA ARG A 53 -12.81 6.18 11.16
C ARG A 53 -12.64 5.11 10.09
N SER A 54 -13.63 4.93 9.20
CA SER A 54 -13.63 3.93 8.12
C SER A 54 -14.67 4.25 7.04
N GLY A 55 -14.62 3.59 5.88
CA GLY A 55 -15.50 3.86 4.73
C GLY A 55 -14.97 4.97 3.82
N PRO A 56 -15.79 5.55 2.93
CA PRO A 56 -15.37 6.57 1.96
C PRO A 56 -15.18 7.97 2.59
N CYS A 57 -14.29 8.07 3.58
CA CYS A 57 -13.99 9.31 4.30
C CYS A 57 -13.42 10.41 3.38
N LYS A 58 -13.97 11.62 3.48
CA LYS A 58 -13.51 12.87 2.88
C LYS A 58 -12.26 13.33 3.64
N SER A 59 -11.10 13.17 3.02
CA SER A 59 -9.81 13.51 3.63
C SER A 59 -9.69 15.02 3.86
N SER A 60 -9.78 15.46 5.12
CA SER A 60 -9.27 16.76 5.58
C SER A 60 -8.09 16.54 6.54
N GLY A 61 -6.87 16.46 6.00
CA GLY A 61 -5.64 16.94 6.64
C GLY A 61 -5.10 16.32 7.94
N GLY A 62 -5.58 15.18 8.43
CA GLY A 62 -5.02 14.53 9.63
C GLY A 62 -4.10 13.34 9.31
N ASN A 63 -2.97 13.22 10.01
CA ASN A 63 -2.06 12.06 9.90
C ASN A 63 -2.85 10.74 9.93
N PRO A 64 -2.67 9.85 8.94
CA PRO A 64 -3.50 8.66 8.80
C PRO A 64 -3.13 7.63 9.88
N PRO A 65 -4.12 7.01 10.55
CA PRO A 65 -3.91 5.77 11.29
C PRO A 65 -3.32 4.71 10.33
N ALA A 66 -2.52 3.79 10.87
CA ALA A 66 -1.91 2.68 10.12
C ALA A 66 -2.93 1.61 9.71
N THR A 67 -4.01 2.01 9.06
CA THR A 67 -5.00 1.12 8.47
C THR A 67 -4.55 0.84 7.03
N GLY A 68 -4.21 -0.40 6.72
CA GLY A 68 -3.89 -0.84 5.37
C GLY A 68 -5.01 -0.47 4.39
N GLY A 69 -4.65 -0.18 3.14
CA GLY A 69 -5.59 0.22 2.11
C GLY A 69 -5.19 -0.29 0.73
N SER A 70 -6.02 -0.01 -0.28
CA SER A 70 -5.67 -0.39 -1.64
C SER A 70 -4.40 0.32 -2.11
N VAL A 71 -3.50 -0.43 -2.74
CA VAL A 71 -2.27 0.07 -3.35
C VAL A 71 -2.52 1.25 -4.29
N GLY A 72 -3.64 1.24 -5.03
CA GLY A 72 -4.01 2.30 -5.96
C GLY A 72 -4.34 3.63 -5.28
N THR A 73 -4.85 3.58 -4.05
CA THR A 73 -5.18 4.75 -3.23
C THR A 73 -3.92 5.35 -2.59
N ILE A 74 -2.93 4.53 -2.26
CA ILE A 74 -1.67 4.97 -1.66
C ILE A 74 -0.71 5.49 -2.75
N VAL A 75 -0.51 4.71 -3.80
CA VAL A 75 0.34 5.07 -4.94
C VAL A 75 -0.53 5.85 -5.93
N THR A 76 -0.71 7.14 -5.70
CA THR A 76 -1.39 8.03 -6.65
C THR A 76 -0.49 8.38 -7.82
N GLN A 77 -1.05 8.92 -8.92
CA GLN A 77 -0.23 9.40 -10.04
C GLN A 77 0.72 10.52 -9.61
N SER A 78 0.27 11.43 -8.73
CA SER A 78 1.12 12.50 -8.21
C SER A 78 2.26 11.96 -7.35
N PHE A 79 1.99 10.97 -6.48
CA PHE A 79 3.03 10.30 -5.70
C PHE A 79 4.06 9.63 -6.61
N PHE A 80 3.62 8.83 -7.59
CA PHE A 80 4.53 8.17 -8.53
C PHE A 80 5.37 9.19 -9.33
N ASN A 81 4.72 10.23 -9.85
CA ASN A 81 5.39 11.31 -10.59
C ASN A 81 6.42 12.05 -9.72
N SER A 82 6.14 12.25 -8.42
CA SER A 82 7.07 12.91 -7.48
C SER A 82 8.39 12.15 -7.30
N ILE A 83 8.38 10.84 -7.55
CA ILE A 83 9.55 9.98 -7.43
C ILE A 83 10.29 9.90 -8.78
N ILE A 84 9.59 9.55 -9.86
CA ILE A 84 10.22 9.36 -11.17
C ILE A 84 10.74 10.66 -11.79
N ASN A 85 10.26 11.82 -11.32
CA ASN A 85 10.78 13.12 -11.74
C ASN A 85 12.11 13.50 -11.08
N GLN A 86 12.56 12.76 -10.06
CA GLN A 86 13.91 12.94 -9.50
C GLN A 86 14.99 12.37 -10.43
N ALA A 87 14.63 11.43 -11.30
CA ALA A 87 15.53 10.98 -12.36
C ALA A 87 15.67 12.03 -13.47
N GLY A 88 16.88 12.11 -14.03
CA GLY A 88 17.22 13.01 -15.14
C GLY A 88 16.30 12.80 -16.36
N SER A 89 16.11 13.85 -17.15
CA SER A 89 15.20 13.83 -18.31
C SER A 89 15.56 12.80 -19.37
N GLY A 90 16.85 12.47 -19.52
CA GLY A 90 17.37 11.48 -20.48
C GLY A 90 17.25 10.02 -20.03
N CYS A 91 16.72 9.76 -18.83
CA CYS A 91 16.63 8.41 -18.30
C CYS A 91 15.61 7.54 -19.06
N ALA A 92 16.08 6.42 -19.62
CA ALA A 92 15.25 5.48 -20.37
C ALA A 92 14.07 4.94 -19.54
N GLY A 93 14.29 4.71 -18.24
CA GLY A 93 13.27 4.19 -17.34
C GLY A 93 12.05 5.10 -17.18
N LYS A 94 12.14 6.41 -17.46
CA LYS A 94 10.99 7.34 -17.41
C LYS A 94 9.89 7.00 -18.41
N ARG A 95 10.22 6.28 -19.50
CA ARG A 95 9.26 5.83 -20.52
C ARG A 95 8.82 4.38 -20.31
N PHE A 96 9.47 3.65 -19.40
CA PHE A 96 9.25 2.24 -19.16
C PHE A 96 8.45 1.99 -17.88
N TYR A 97 8.83 2.63 -16.77
CA TYR A 97 8.15 2.50 -15.50
C TYR A 97 6.95 3.45 -15.45
N THR A 98 5.75 2.88 -15.35
CA THR A 98 4.51 3.64 -15.20
C THR A 98 3.80 3.25 -13.92
N ARG A 99 2.99 4.16 -13.38
CA ARG A 99 2.12 3.84 -12.26
C ARG A 99 1.20 2.68 -12.62
N ASP A 100 0.62 2.70 -13.82
CA ASP A 100 -0.37 1.69 -14.21
C ASP A 100 0.25 0.30 -14.34
N SER A 101 1.49 0.17 -14.82
CA SER A 101 2.18 -1.12 -14.84
C SER A 101 2.47 -1.62 -13.42
N PHE A 102 2.84 -0.72 -12.50
CA PHE A 102 2.99 -1.05 -11.08
C PHE A 102 1.66 -1.51 -10.44
N ILE A 103 0.56 -0.80 -10.66
CA ILE A 103 -0.76 -1.17 -10.13
C ILE A 103 -1.24 -2.50 -10.73
N SER A 104 -1.05 -2.70 -12.04
CA SER A 104 -1.39 -3.95 -12.70
C SER A 104 -0.61 -5.13 -12.12
N ALA A 105 0.69 -4.97 -11.87
CA ALA A 105 1.51 -5.99 -11.23
C ALA A 105 1.11 -6.21 -9.75
N ALA A 106 0.86 -5.15 -8.99
CA ALA A 106 0.43 -5.28 -7.60
C ALA A 106 -0.89 -6.06 -7.48
N ASN A 107 -1.82 -5.85 -8.41
CA ASN A 107 -3.11 -6.54 -8.43
C ASN A 107 -3.02 -8.05 -8.70
N THR A 108 -1.89 -8.58 -9.21
CA THR A 108 -1.67 -10.04 -9.29
C THR A 108 -1.35 -10.65 -7.91
N PHE A 109 -1.15 -9.81 -6.88
CA PHE A 109 -0.94 -10.21 -5.49
C PHE A 109 -2.04 -9.59 -4.61
N PRO A 110 -3.27 -10.12 -4.60
CA PRO A 110 -4.42 -9.47 -3.94
C PRO A 110 -4.22 -9.18 -2.45
N SER A 111 -3.50 -10.04 -1.73
CA SER A 111 -3.16 -9.82 -0.32
C SER A 111 -2.28 -8.60 -0.12
N PHE A 112 -1.37 -8.34 -1.05
CA PHE A 112 -0.58 -7.11 -1.08
C PHE A 112 -1.45 -5.93 -1.54
N ALA A 113 -2.13 -6.07 -2.69
CA ALA A 113 -2.89 -4.97 -3.30
C ALA A 113 -3.96 -4.36 -2.38
N ASN A 114 -4.59 -5.17 -1.51
CA ASN A 114 -5.73 -4.74 -0.70
C ASN A 114 -5.38 -4.44 0.77
N SER A 115 -4.19 -4.83 1.24
CA SER A 115 -3.84 -4.79 2.66
C SER A 115 -2.56 -4.00 2.95
N VAL A 116 -1.97 -3.35 1.94
CA VAL A 116 -0.70 -2.66 2.08
C VAL A 116 -0.83 -1.34 2.85
N THR A 117 0.18 -1.05 3.65
CA THR A 117 0.31 0.19 4.41
C THR A 117 1.14 1.22 3.64
N LYS A 118 0.97 2.50 3.98
CA LYS A 118 1.82 3.58 3.45
C LYS A 118 3.31 3.34 3.73
N ARG A 119 3.62 2.71 4.88
CA ARG A 119 5.00 2.37 5.27
C ARG A 119 5.60 1.31 4.34
N GLU A 120 4.86 0.24 4.04
CA GLU A 120 5.33 -0.81 3.12
C GLU A 120 5.56 -0.27 1.71
N ILE A 121 4.65 0.57 1.19
CA ILE A 121 4.84 1.25 -0.09
C ILE A 121 6.08 2.15 -0.05
N ALA A 122 6.25 2.95 1.00
CA ALA A 122 7.41 3.83 1.13
C ALA A 122 8.73 3.04 1.14
N THR A 123 8.80 1.96 1.92
CA THR A 123 9.97 1.07 1.95
C THR A 123 10.22 0.46 0.57
N MET A 124 9.20 -0.09 -0.07
CA MET A 124 9.35 -0.72 -1.38
C MET A 124 9.85 0.28 -2.44
N PHE A 125 9.28 1.48 -2.50
CA PHE A 125 9.75 2.52 -3.43
C PHE A 125 11.15 3.03 -3.07
N ALA A 126 11.53 3.07 -1.79
CA ALA A 126 12.90 3.40 -1.40
C ALA A 126 13.90 2.39 -1.98
N HIS A 127 13.63 1.08 -1.85
CA HIS A 127 14.45 0.05 -2.49
C HIS A 127 14.46 0.20 -4.02
N PHE A 128 13.29 0.40 -4.65
CA PHE A 128 13.24 0.59 -6.10
C PHE A 128 14.08 1.77 -6.56
N THR A 129 13.99 2.90 -5.87
CA THR A 129 14.77 4.10 -6.20
C THR A 129 16.27 3.90 -6.00
N HIS A 130 16.68 3.14 -4.99
CA HIS A 130 18.07 2.81 -4.73
C HIS A 130 18.64 1.94 -5.86
N GLU A 131 17.95 0.84 -6.20
CA GLU A 131 18.43 -0.12 -7.21
C GLU A 131 18.43 0.46 -8.63
N THR A 132 17.50 1.36 -8.95
CA THR A 132 17.32 1.86 -10.32
C THR A 132 17.76 3.31 -10.54
N GLY A 133 18.27 3.98 -9.51
CA GLY A 133 18.58 5.41 -9.56
C GLY A 133 17.32 6.25 -9.84
N HIS A 134 16.31 6.14 -8.98
CA HIS A 134 15.00 6.80 -9.13
C HIS A 134 14.25 6.40 -10.42
N PHE A 135 14.24 5.11 -10.75
CA PHE A 135 13.65 4.57 -11.98
C PHE A 135 14.34 5.05 -13.27
N CYS A 136 15.63 5.38 -13.19
CA CYS A 136 16.40 5.76 -14.38
C CYS A 136 16.78 4.53 -15.23
N TYR A 137 17.21 3.45 -14.58
CA TYR A 137 17.77 2.27 -15.22
C TYR A 137 16.79 1.09 -15.23
N ILE A 138 16.71 0.42 -16.38
CA ILE A 138 15.90 -0.78 -16.59
C ILE A 138 16.76 -2.03 -16.40
N GLU A 139 17.99 -1.97 -16.90
CA GLU A 139 19.01 -3.01 -16.82
C GLU A 139 20.27 -2.44 -16.14
N GLU A 140 21.13 -3.31 -15.63
CA GLU A 140 22.41 -2.96 -15.02
C GLU A 140 23.30 -2.11 -15.95
N ILE A 141 23.87 -1.01 -15.44
CA ILE A 141 24.65 -0.04 -16.24
C ILE A 141 26.01 -0.62 -16.70
N LYS A 142 26.58 -1.50 -15.89
CA LYS A 142 27.78 -2.25 -16.24
C LYS A 142 27.42 -3.71 -16.16
N GLU A 143 27.07 -4.32 -17.29
CA GLU A 143 27.20 -5.76 -17.39
C GLU A 143 28.67 -6.10 -17.11
N ARG A 144 29.01 -6.40 -15.85
CA ARG A 144 30.20 -7.20 -15.60
C ARG A 144 29.92 -8.46 -16.39
N HIS A 145 30.70 -8.70 -17.44
CA HIS A 145 30.70 -9.94 -18.19
C HIS A 145 30.88 -11.09 -17.20
N MET A 146 29.80 -11.55 -16.58
CA MET A 146 29.73 -12.84 -15.94
C MET A 146 29.59 -13.85 -17.06
N THR A 147 30.67 -13.99 -17.83
CA THR A 147 30.99 -15.21 -18.56
C THR A 147 31.41 -16.26 -17.54
N THR A 148 30.58 -16.53 -16.52
CA THR A 148 30.62 -17.84 -15.89
C THR A 148 29.83 -18.73 -16.82
N ALA A 149 30.53 -19.24 -17.83
CA ALA A 149 30.05 -20.24 -18.74
C ALA A 149 29.46 -21.40 -17.93
N MET A 150 28.13 -21.50 -17.91
CA MET A 150 27.47 -22.75 -17.51
C MET A 150 27.94 -23.81 -18.50
N LYS A 151 28.72 -24.78 -18.00
CA LYS A 151 29.07 -25.99 -18.75
C LYS A 151 27.78 -26.60 -19.29
N THR A 152 27.72 -26.71 -20.61
CA THR A 152 26.57 -27.22 -21.36
C THR A 152 26.42 -28.72 -21.11
N THR A 153 25.29 -29.12 -20.54
CA THR A 153 24.69 -30.43 -20.80
C THR A 153 23.21 -30.20 -21.12
N GLY A 154 22.81 -30.43 -22.36
CA GLY A 154 21.41 -30.47 -22.76
C GLY A 154 20.90 -29.27 -23.55
N ASN A 155 20.42 -29.58 -24.75
CA ASN A 155 19.96 -28.73 -25.86
C ASN A 155 18.66 -27.95 -25.57
N THR A 156 18.71 -26.89 -24.74
CA THR A 156 17.67 -25.85 -24.74
C THR A 156 18.30 -24.47 -24.97
N LEU A 157 18.10 -23.99 -26.20
CA LEU A 157 18.74 -22.83 -26.79
C LEU A 157 18.10 -21.51 -26.33
N VAL A 158 18.92 -20.46 -26.24
CA VAL A 158 18.57 -19.01 -26.20
C VAL A 158 18.19 -18.35 -24.87
N HIS A 159 17.73 -19.05 -23.82
CA HIS A 159 17.31 -18.35 -22.57
C HIS A 159 18.40 -18.07 -21.51
N ARG A 160 19.64 -18.56 -21.69
CA ARG A 160 20.61 -18.63 -20.56
C ARG A 160 21.58 -17.45 -20.40
N ALA A 161 21.84 -16.64 -21.44
CA ALA A 161 22.80 -15.53 -21.33
C ALA A 161 22.17 -14.25 -20.75
N LYS A 162 20.87 -14.02 -20.96
CA LYS A 162 20.17 -12.86 -20.37
C LYS A 162 19.80 -13.08 -18.90
N ALA A 163 19.66 -14.30 -18.43
CA ALA A 163 19.12 -14.61 -17.09
C ALA A 163 20.07 -14.29 -15.91
N THR A 164 21.22 -13.66 -16.14
CA THR A 164 22.15 -13.25 -15.08
C THR A 164 22.15 -11.74 -14.82
N SER A 165 22.00 -10.91 -15.86
CA SER A 165 22.03 -9.45 -15.72
C SER A 165 20.84 -8.92 -14.92
N ALA A 166 21.09 -7.92 -14.08
CA ALA A 166 20.11 -7.32 -13.20
C ALA A 166 19.04 -6.53 -13.99
N ARG A 167 17.75 -6.72 -13.68
CA ARG A 167 16.64 -6.00 -14.36
C ARG A 167 15.50 -5.57 -13.46
N GLY A 168 14.82 -4.51 -13.88
CA GLY A 168 13.57 -4.04 -13.30
C GLY A 168 13.75 -3.31 -11.97
N PRO A 169 12.65 -3.04 -11.25
CA PRO A 169 12.63 -2.19 -10.06
C PRO A 169 13.51 -2.69 -8.91
N ILE A 170 13.67 -4.01 -8.77
CA ILE A 170 14.52 -4.63 -7.74
C ILE A 170 15.83 -5.19 -8.30
N GLN A 171 16.15 -4.86 -9.56
CA GLN A 171 17.37 -5.35 -10.24
C GLN A 171 17.55 -6.87 -10.06
N LEU A 172 16.49 -7.63 -10.36
CA LEU A 172 16.46 -9.08 -10.22
C LEU A 172 17.62 -9.68 -11.02
N SER A 173 18.45 -10.46 -10.34
CA SER A 173 19.71 -10.99 -10.85
C SER A 173 19.78 -12.48 -10.60
N TRP A 174 20.68 -13.16 -11.33
CA TRP A 174 20.95 -14.59 -11.22
C TRP A 174 19.88 -15.55 -11.74
N ASN A 175 20.35 -16.60 -12.41
CA ASN A 175 19.54 -17.62 -13.07
C ASN A 175 18.57 -18.32 -12.11
N TYR A 176 18.95 -18.57 -10.85
CA TYR A 176 18.07 -19.23 -9.88
C TYR A 176 16.87 -18.36 -9.48
N ASN A 177 17.04 -17.04 -9.38
CA ASN A 177 15.93 -16.13 -9.09
C ASN A 177 15.00 -16.00 -10.29
N TYR A 178 15.54 -15.87 -11.51
CA TYR A 178 14.73 -15.86 -12.73
C TYR A 178 13.98 -17.18 -12.93
N GLY A 179 14.64 -18.31 -12.68
CA GLY A 179 14.03 -19.65 -12.78
C GLY A 179 12.90 -19.87 -11.78
N ALA A 180 12.97 -19.27 -10.59
CA ALA A 180 11.90 -19.33 -9.61
C ALA A 180 10.63 -18.55 -10.03
N LEU A 181 10.78 -17.49 -10.84
CA LEU A 181 9.66 -16.67 -11.32
C LEU A 181 9.04 -17.15 -12.62
N TRP A 182 9.78 -17.94 -13.39
CA TRP A 182 9.30 -18.62 -14.58
C TRP A 182 9.49 -20.14 -14.39
N PRO A 183 8.68 -20.78 -13.51
CA PRO A 183 8.62 -22.22 -13.52
C PRO A 183 8.09 -22.60 -14.90
N GLU A 184 9.00 -23.10 -15.74
CA GLU A 184 8.69 -23.70 -17.03
C GLU A 184 7.44 -24.55 -16.81
N SER A 185 6.34 -24.16 -17.46
CA SER A 185 5.06 -24.87 -17.42
C SER A 185 5.36 -26.33 -17.71
N GLN A 186 5.48 -27.12 -16.63
CA GLN A 186 5.81 -28.53 -16.74
C GLN A 186 4.65 -29.15 -17.53
N PRO A 187 4.90 -29.82 -18.66
CA PRO A 187 3.87 -30.60 -19.33
C PRO A 187 3.35 -31.71 -18.42
#